data_AF-A0A976D2F3-F1
#
_entry.id   AF-A0A976D2F3-F1
#
_cell.length_a   1.000
_cell.length_b   1.000
_cell.length_c   1.000
_cell.angle_alpha   90.00
_cell.angle_beta   90.00
_cell.angle_gamma   90.00
#
_symmetry.space_group_name_H-M   'P 1'
#
loop_
_entity.id
_entity.type
_entity.pdbx_description
1 polymer ?
#
loop_
_entity_poly.entity_id
_entity_poly.type
_entity_poly.pdbx_seq_one_letter_code
_entity_poly.pdbx_strand_id
1 'polypeptide(L)'
;MATLRFLTPEEMENPYRQRSQEKFLTLRRVYDLTMAILILAVALALVFLDRIAANLTFTAEPLYRYGFAGVCFMYGLFRLYRGIKNPY
;
A
#
# COMPACT_ATOMS: atom_id res chain seq x y z
N MET A 1 30.17 27.88 -37.81
CA MET A 1 30.30 26.41 -37.92
C MET A 1 29.78 25.82 -36.61
N ALA A 2 28.46 25.71 -36.48
CA ALA A 2 27.79 25.25 -35.26
C ALA A 2 27.50 23.76 -35.40
N THR A 3 28.18 22.93 -34.60
CA THR A 3 27.97 21.49 -34.50
C THR A 3 26.61 21.21 -33.85
N LEU A 4 25.54 21.16 -34.66
CA LEU A 4 24.30 20.50 -34.29
C LEU A 4 24.57 18.99 -34.22
N ARG A 5 25.08 18.57 -33.06
CA ARG A 5 25.19 17.18 -32.65
C ARG A 5 23.75 16.64 -32.62
N PHE A 6 23.40 15.80 -33.59
CA PHE A 6 22.15 15.05 -33.60
C PHE A 6 22.09 14.25 -32.29
N LEU A 7 21.20 14.66 -31.38
CA LEU A 7 20.86 13.87 -30.19
C LEU A 7 20.28 12.56 -30.70
N THR A 8 20.92 11.44 -30.38
CA THR A 8 20.43 10.13 -30.84
C THR A 8 19.08 9.83 -30.18
N PRO A 9 18.12 9.19 -30.87
CA PRO A 9 16.82 8.84 -30.28
C PRO A 9 16.95 8.04 -28.97
N GLU A 10 18.04 7.28 -28.82
CA GLU A 10 18.45 6.54 -27.62
C GLU A 10 18.66 7.45 -26.38
N GLU A 11 19.29 8.62 -26.55
CA GLU A 11 19.59 9.57 -25.45
C GLU A 11 18.36 10.35 -24.99
N MET A 12 17.36 10.53 -25.86
CA MET A 12 16.07 11.14 -25.53
C MET A 12 15.05 10.14 -24.97
N GLU A 13 15.13 8.85 -25.31
CA GLU A 13 14.31 7.81 -24.68
C GLU A 13 14.71 7.57 -23.21
N ASN A 14 16.02 7.60 -22.90
CA ASN A 14 16.56 7.31 -21.58
C ASN A 14 15.98 8.18 -20.43
N PRO A 15 15.94 9.53 -20.50
CA PRO A 15 15.39 10.37 -19.43
C PRO A 15 13.86 10.28 -19.31
N TYR A 16 13.14 10.03 -20.41
CA TYR A 16 11.70 9.80 -20.39
C TYR A 16 11.33 8.45 -19.76
N ARG A 17 12.12 7.41 -20.06
CA ARG A 17 11.94 6.06 -19.50
C ARG A 17 12.32 6.01 -18.01
N GLN A 18 13.39 6.69 -17.59
CA GLN A 18 13.75 6.84 -16.18
C GLN A 18 12.66 7.55 -15.36
N ARG A 19 12.17 8.71 -15.83
CA ARG A 19 11.07 9.44 -15.14
C ARG A 19 9.79 8.63 -15.04
N SER A 20 9.51 7.77 -16.02
CA SER A 20 8.36 6.87 -15.96
C SER A 20 8.56 5.79 -14.90
N GLN A 21 9.74 5.17 -14.85
CA GLN A 21 10.05 4.12 -13.86
C GLN A 21 10.03 4.64 -12.42
N GLU A 22 10.54 5.84 -12.15
CA GLU A 22 10.50 6.44 -10.82
C GLU A 22 9.07 6.68 -10.32
N LYS A 23 8.18 7.15 -11.21
CA LYS A 23 6.75 7.33 -10.91
C LYS A 23 6.07 5.99 -10.62
N PHE A 24 6.37 4.96 -11.41
CA PHE A 24 5.85 3.61 -11.19
C PHE A 24 6.31 3.01 -9.85
N LEU A 25 7.57 3.20 -9.47
CA LEU A 25 8.10 2.76 -8.19
C LEU A 25 7.43 3.50 -7.01
N THR A 26 7.20 4.80 -7.16
CA THR A 26 6.54 5.64 -6.14
C THR A 26 5.07 5.22 -5.97
N LEU A 27 4.34 5.02 -7.07
CA LEU A 27 2.97 4.50 -7.04
C LEU A 27 2.89 3.12 -6.39
N ARG A 28 3.84 2.24 -6.70
CA ARG A 28 3.87 0.90 -6.11
C ARG A 28 4.07 0.93 -4.59
N ARG A 29 4.89 1.86 -4.08
CA ARG A 29 5.05 2.08 -2.64
C ARG A 29 3.77 2.61 -1.98
N VAL A 30 3.14 3.61 -2.60
CA VAL A 30 1.87 4.18 -2.09
C VAL A 30 0.77 3.11 -2.10
N TYR A 31 0.74 2.23 -3.10
CA TYR A 31 -0.20 1.11 -3.16
C TYR A 31 0.04 0.12 -2.01
N ASP A 32 1.29 -0.27 -1.75
CA ASP A 32 1.62 -1.18 -0.64
C ASP A 32 1.24 -0.58 0.73
N LEU A 33 1.46 0.73 0.89
CA LEU A 33 1.11 1.45 2.11
C LEU A 33 -0.41 1.60 2.27
N THR A 34 -1.12 1.94 1.18
CA THR A 34 -2.59 2.00 1.15
C THR A 34 -3.19 0.65 1.51
N MET A 35 -2.68 -0.45 0.93
CA MET A 35 -3.15 -1.79 1.24
C MET A 35 -2.90 -2.19 2.70
N ALA A 36 -1.78 -1.76 3.29
CA ALA A 36 -1.53 -1.95 4.72
C ALA A 36 -2.55 -1.20 5.59
N ILE A 37 -2.85 0.05 5.25
CA ILE A 37 -3.84 0.88 5.95
C ILE A 37 -5.24 0.28 5.84
N LEU A 38 -5.63 -0.20 4.65
CA LEU A 38 -6.94 -0.84 4.45
C LEU A 38 -7.09 -2.10 5.32
N ILE A 39 -6.06 -2.94 5.39
CA ILE A 39 -6.08 -4.15 6.24
C ILE A 39 -6.19 -3.78 7.72
N LEU A 40 -5.47 -2.74 8.16
CA LEU A 40 -5.58 -2.25 9.53
C LEU A 40 -6.95 -1.65 9.81
N ALA A 41 -7.53 -0.90 8.87
CA ALA A 41 -8.85 -0.33 9.00
C ALA A 41 -9.92 -1.41 9.14
N VAL A 42 -9.80 -2.52 8.39
CA VAL A 42 -10.68 -3.69 8.54
C VAL A 42 -10.51 -4.34 9.91
N ALA A 43 -9.29 -4.54 10.39
CA ALA A 43 -9.05 -5.09 11.73
C ALA A 43 -9.66 -4.21 12.83
N LEU A 44 -9.47 -2.89 12.73
CA LEU A 44 -10.03 -1.90 13.64
C LEU A 44 -11.56 -1.89 13.58
N ALA A 45 -12.13 -1.92 12.37
CA ALA A 45 -13.56 -2.01 12.17
C ALA A 45 -14.13 -3.28 12.81
N LEU A 46 -13.50 -4.45 12.66
CA LEU A 46 -13.94 -5.71 13.27
C LEU A 46 -13.99 -5.68 14.80
N VAL A 47 -13.06 -4.97 15.44
CA VAL A 47 -13.05 -4.76 16.90
C VAL A 47 -14.10 -3.72 17.32
N PHE A 48 -14.24 -2.62 16.57
CA PHE A 48 -15.21 -1.57 16.85
C PHE A 48 -16.66 -1.92 16.48
N LEU A 49 -16.87 -2.92 15.63
CA LEU A 49 -18.18 -3.45 15.25
C LEU A 49 -19.00 -3.91 16.46
N ASP A 50 -18.35 -4.39 17.53
CA ASP A 50 -19.05 -4.76 18.77
C ASP A 50 -19.50 -3.54 19.58
N ARG A 51 -18.80 -2.40 19.45
CA ARG A 51 -19.17 -1.14 20.10
C ARG A 51 -20.26 -0.39 19.35
N ILE A 52 -20.33 -0.56 18.03
CA ILE A 52 -21.27 0.16 17.17
C ILE A 52 -22.65 -0.52 17.15
N ALA A 53 -22.80 -1.75 17.67
CA ALA A 53 -24.06 -2.50 17.66
C ALA A 53 -24.75 -2.47 16.28
N ALA A 54 -23.97 -2.33 15.21
CA ALA A 54 -24.46 -2.57 13.88
C ALA A 54 -24.73 -4.07 13.83
N ASN A 55 -25.98 -4.45 13.64
CA ASN A 55 -26.43 -5.81 13.35
C ASN A 55 -25.83 -6.30 12.01
N LEU A 56 -24.50 -6.20 11.83
CA LEU A 56 -23.82 -6.94 10.81
C LEU A 56 -23.96 -8.40 11.19
N THR A 57 -24.67 -9.13 10.35
CA THR A 57 -24.98 -10.55 10.40
C THR A 57 -23.74 -11.45 10.31
N PHE A 58 -22.61 -11.01 10.85
CA PHE A 58 -21.48 -11.87 11.16
C PHE A 58 -21.84 -12.66 12.42
N THR A 59 -22.71 -13.65 12.25
CA THR A 59 -22.99 -14.75 13.17
C THR A 59 -21.79 -15.69 13.36
N ALA A 60 -20.57 -15.19 13.18
CA ALA A 60 -19.37 -15.91 13.54
C ALA A 60 -19.17 -15.77 15.05
N GLU A 61 -18.88 -16.87 15.74
CA GLU A 61 -18.61 -16.80 17.17
C GLU A 61 -17.53 -15.74 17.46
N PRO A 62 -17.67 -15.00 18.58
CA PRO A 62 -16.79 -13.89 18.91
C PRO A 62 -15.30 -14.30 18.88
N LEU A 63 -14.99 -15.56 19.21
CA LEU A 63 -13.64 -16.11 19.14
C LEU A 63 -13.01 -16.00 17.75
N TYR A 64 -13.73 -16.37 16.69
CA TYR A 64 -13.22 -16.30 15.31
C TYR A 64 -13.07 -14.86 14.85
N ARG A 65 -14.00 -13.98 15.25
CA ARG A 65 -13.99 -12.58 14.85
C ARG A 65 -12.82 -11.83 15.48
N TYR A 66 -12.57 -12.01 16.77
CA TYR A 66 -11.40 -11.45 17.46
C TYR A 66 -10.09 -12.08 17.00
N GLY A 67 -10.06 -13.39 16.74
CA GLY A 67 -8.89 -14.07 16.19
C GLY A 67 -8.51 -13.55 14.81
N PHE A 68 -9.47 -13.42 13.89
CA PHE A 68 -9.27 -12.87 12.56
C PHE A 68 -8.86 -11.40 12.61
N ALA A 69 -9.49 -10.59 13.46
CA ALA A 69 -9.09 -9.20 13.68
C ALA A 69 -7.65 -9.08 14.18
N GLY A 70 -7.21 -9.96 15.09
CA GLY A 70 -5.83 -10.01 15.58
C GLY A 70 -4.82 -10.32 14.48
N VAL A 71 -5.11 -11.30 13.61
CA VAL A 71 -4.24 -11.65 12.47
C VAL A 71 -4.18 -10.51 11.46
N CYS A 72 -5.32 -9.90 11.10
CA CYS A 72 -5.33 -8.73 10.23
C CYS A 72 -4.58 -7.55 10.85
N PHE A 73 -4.71 -7.33 12.16
CA PHE A 73 -3.99 -6.27 12.85
C PHE A 73 -2.48 -6.50 12.81
N MET A 74 -1.99 -7.69 13.20
CA MET A 74 -0.56 -8.04 13.14
C MET A 74 -0.01 -7.95 11.71
N TYR A 75 -0.72 -8.52 10.74
CA TYR A 75 -0.26 -8.52 9.35
C TYR A 75 -0.29 -7.12 8.72
N GLY A 76 -1.33 -6.34 9.01
CA GLY A 76 -1.45 -4.94 8.62
C GLY A 76 -0.35 -4.07 9.23
N LEU A 77 -0.05 -4.25 10.52
CA LEU A 77 1.04 -3.53 11.19
C LEU A 77 2.39 -3.89 10.59
N PHE A 78 2.63 -5.17 10.32
CA PHE A 78 3.87 -5.63 9.70
C PHE A 78 4.06 -5.07 8.29
N ARG A 79 3.00 -5.00 7.48
CA ARG A 79 3.04 -4.34 6.17
C ARG A 79 3.26 -2.83 6.29
N LEU A 80 2.61 -2.17 7.26
CA LEU A 80 2.76 -0.74 7.50
C LEU A 80 4.19 -0.40 7.93
N TYR A 81 4.75 -1.18 8.86
CA TYR A 81 6.15 -1.07 9.29
C TYR A 81 7.11 -1.18 8.11
N ARG A 82 6.86 -2.13 7.19
CA ARG A 82 7.67 -2.32 5.98
C ARG A 82 7.53 -1.16 4.99
N GLY A 83 6.35 -0.55 4.92
CA GLY A 83 6.09 0.63 4.08
C GLY A 83 6.77 1.90 4.59
N ILE A 84 6.84 2.08 5.92
CA ILE A 84 7.45 3.26 6.55
C ILE A 84 8.98 3.14 6.61
N LYS A 85 9.52 1.94 6.88
CA LYS A 85 10.97 1.69 6.98
C LYS A 85 11.68 1.57 5.63
N ASN A 86 11.03 1.94 4.53
CA ASN A 86 11.67 2.03 3.22
C ASN A 86 11.85 3.51 2.83
N PRO A 87 12.63 4.31 3.58
CA PRO A 87 13.14 5.56 3.04
C PRO A 87 14.16 5.15 1.98
N TYR A 88 13.88 5.51 0.73
CA TYR A 88 14.97 5.72 -0.21
C TYR A 88 15.79 6.93 0.25
#